data_AF-A0A9X5IT20-F1
#
_entry.id   AF-A0A9X5IT20-F1
#
_cell.length_a   1.000
_cell.length_b   1.000
_cell.length_c   1.000
_cell.angle_alpha   90.00
_cell.angle_beta   90.00
_cell.angle_gamma   90.00
#
_symmetry.space_group_name_H-M   'P 1'
#
loop_
_entity.id
_entity.type
_entity.pdbx_description
1 polymer ?
#
loop_
_entity_poly.entity_id
_entity_poly.type
_entity_poly.pdbx_seq_one_letter_code
_entity_poly.pdbx_strand_id
1 'polypeptide(L)'
;MDQPRHGSIPRPHLPDVRPLDRFRSLKIKLGVLVVATNFLSVLVTWTGLQIGFGPTRTFPFAIVLSIAMTWLLAKGMTSPLREMRSAARAMADGDYTRRVRATSRDEVGQLAATFNSMAEDLATGDLQRRELIANVSHELRTPVAALQAQLENLVDGVTPATPAALGSALHQTERLTRLVTYLLDLSRIEAGATDLRPTPVNLQDFLDDAVDEVEMLEAGKQLEFVVDVHPENLTVALDRDRFQQVVLNLLHNAIRHSPYGSTIRLRARRRGDKVLVEVADEGPGIAPEDRERIFARFVHGTSPVQVGPGTAGGGTGIGLAIVRWAVALHGGHVEVVDSERGATFRVTLPAPQPGVRGLGRPATGPTPAVPAPEGTPRVDTAEVREEDEVDPDVRGTAPTAVTPPTAGGA
;
A
#
# COMPACT_ATOMS: atom_id res chain seq x y z
N MET A 1 19.60 39.02 0.75
CA MET A 1 21.07 39.09 0.51
C MET A 1 21.45 37.70 0.03
N ASP A 2 21.48 37.53 -1.28
CA ASP A 2 21.38 36.23 -1.95
C ASP A 2 22.76 35.78 -2.47
N GLN A 3 23.16 34.53 -2.22
CA GLN A 3 24.43 34.00 -2.69
C GLN A 3 24.20 33.05 -3.88
N PRO A 4 24.82 33.30 -5.05
CA PRO A 4 24.69 32.41 -6.19
C PRO A 4 25.38 31.07 -5.93
N ARG A 5 24.59 29.99 -5.86
CA ARG A 5 25.10 28.62 -5.81
C ARG A 5 26.04 28.36 -6.99
N HIS A 6 27.23 27.83 -6.70
CA HIS A 6 28.23 27.52 -7.73
C HIS A 6 27.66 26.65 -8.85
N GLY A 7 27.73 27.17 -10.09
CA GLY A 7 27.46 26.40 -11.28
C GLY A 7 28.46 25.26 -11.39
N SER A 8 27.97 24.02 -11.35
CA SER A 8 28.80 22.84 -11.57
C SER A 8 29.27 22.82 -13.01
N ILE A 9 30.60 22.92 -13.23
CA ILE A 9 31.19 22.83 -14.56
C ILE A 9 30.71 21.52 -15.22
N PRO A 10 30.07 21.55 -16.41
CA PRO A 10 29.66 20.35 -17.10
C PRO A 10 30.91 19.57 -17.49
N ARG A 11 31.19 18.48 -16.77
CA ARG A 11 32.29 17.56 -17.11
C ARG A 11 32.04 17.05 -18.53
N PRO A 12 33.05 17.01 -19.42
CA PRO A 12 32.87 16.49 -20.76
C PRO A 12 32.40 15.04 -20.66
N HIS A 13 31.15 14.81 -21.09
CA HIS A 13 30.59 13.48 -21.23
C HIS A 13 31.33 12.79 -22.37
N LEU A 14 32.43 12.11 -22.04
CA LEU A 14 33.03 11.10 -22.92
C LEU A 14 31.89 10.20 -23.42
N PRO A 15 31.80 9.92 -24.73
CA PRO A 15 30.75 9.05 -25.25
C PRO A 15 30.78 7.72 -24.48
N ASP A 16 29.64 7.34 -23.90
CA ASP A 16 29.52 6.10 -23.14
C ASP A 16 29.38 4.93 -24.13
N VAL A 17 30.47 4.67 -24.85
CA VAL A 17 30.58 3.58 -25.82
C VAL A 17 30.54 2.26 -25.08
N ARG A 18 29.44 1.51 -25.30
CA ARG A 18 29.21 0.16 -24.77
C ARG A 18 29.31 -0.87 -25.91
N PRO A 19 30.49 -1.10 -26.52
CA PRO A 19 30.64 -1.93 -27.72
C PRO A 19 30.25 -3.41 -27.52
N LEU A 20 30.15 -3.85 -26.26
CA LEU A 20 29.82 -5.23 -25.89
C LEU A 20 28.32 -5.46 -25.64
N ASP A 21 27.44 -4.44 -25.68
CA ASP A 21 26.00 -4.60 -25.34
C ASP A 21 25.24 -5.58 -26.28
N ARG A 22 25.81 -5.93 -27.44
CA ARG A 22 25.28 -6.98 -28.34
C ARG A 22 25.28 -8.39 -27.72
N PHE A 23 26.12 -8.67 -26.72
CA PHE A 23 26.30 -10.00 -26.16
C PHE A 23 25.27 -10.28 -25.05
N ARG A 24 24.66 -11.47 -25.10
CA ARG A 24 23.57 -11.89 -24.20
C ARG A 24 24.01 -12.51 -22.87
N SER A 25 25.31 -12.55 -22.57
CA SER A 25 25.82 -12.98 -21.27
C SER A 25 27.14 -12.30 -20.93
N LEU A 26 27.28 -11.90 -19.66
CA LEU A 26 28.46 -11.32 -19.07
C LEU A 26 29.69 -12.24 -19.21
N LYS A 27 29.49 -13.56 -19.13
CA LYS A 27 30.56 -14.55 -19.37
C LYS A 27 31.12 -14.46 -20.79
N ILE A 28 30.25 -14.22 -21.78
CA ILE A 28 30.66 -14.02 -23.18
C ILE A 28 31.39 -12.68 -23.32
N LYS A 29 30.92 -11.61 -22.67
CA LYS A 29 31.62 -10.30 -22.66
C LYS A 29 33.04 -10.40 -22.08
N LEU A 30 33.20 -11.14 -20.97
CA LEU A 30 34.51 -11.44 -20.36
C LEU A 30 35.39 -12.27 -21.30
N GLY A 31 34.84 -13.29 -21.98
CA GLY A 31 35.57 -14.07 -22.98
C GLY A 31 36.06 -13.21 -24.16
N VAL A 32 35.18 -12.37 -24.71
CA VAL A 32 35.52 -11.43 -25.80
C VAL A 32 36.59 -10.43 -25.37
N LEU A 33 36.51 -9.91 -24.15
CA LEU A 33 37.53 -9.05 -23.55
C LEU A 33 38.91 -9.74 -23.52
N VAL A 34 38.98 -10.94 -22.95
CA VAL A 34 40.24 -11.70 -22.85
C VAL A 34 40.82 -12.03 -24.23
N VAL A 35 39.99 -12.47 -25.17
CA VAL A 35 40.41 -12.81 -26.54
C VAL A 35 40.89 -11.56 -27.29
N ALA A 36 40.16 -10.45 -27.22
CA ALA A 36 40.53 -9.20 -27.89
C ALA A 36 41.84 -8.62 -27.36
N THR A 37 42.04 -8.60 -26.03
CA THR A 37 43.29 -8.12 -25.42
C THR A 37 44.47 -9.04 -25.76
N ASN A 38 44.31 -10.37 -25.76
CA ASN A 38 45.36 -11.29 -26.17
C ASN A 38 45.71 -11.13 -27.66
N PHE A 39 44.71 -11.08 -28.54
CA PHE A 39 44.92 -10.89 -29.97
C PHE A 39 45.65 -9.57 -30.28
N LEU A 40 45.26 -8.48 -29.61
CA LEU A 40 45.92 -7.18 -29.73
C LEU A 40 47.39 -7.25 -29.27
N SER A 41 47.66 -7.89 -28.14
CA SER A 41 49.03 -8.07 -27.61
C SER A 41 49.91 -8.88 -28.57
N VAL A 42 49.39 -9.99 -29.10
CA VAL A 42 50.08 -10.82 -30.11
C VAL A 42 50.33 -10.05 -31.40
N LEU A 43 49.32 -9.32 -31.92
CA LEU A 43 49.43 -8.54 -33.15
C LEU A 43 50.46 -7.42 -33.03
N VAL A 44 50.44 -6.65 -31.94
CA VAL A 44 51.42 -5.57 -31.68
C VAL A 44 52.83 -6.15 -31.50
N THR A 45 52.95 -7.27 -30.80
CA THR A 45 54.24 -7.94 -30.59
C THR A 45 54.83 -8.44 -31.91
N TRP A 46 54.04 -9.16 -32.71
CA TRP A 46 54.46 -9.67 -34.02
C TRP A 46 54.86 -8.53 -34.96
N THR A 47 54.03 -7.49 -35.07
CA THR A 47 54.28 -6.33 -35.93
C THR A 47 55.52 -5.54 -35.49
N GLY A 48 55.69 -5.31 -34.18
CA GLY A 48 56.85 -4.59 -33.66
C GLY A 48 58.18 -5.30 -33.87
N LEU A 49 58.17 -6.65 -33.83
CA LEU A 49 59.35 -7.45 -34.16
C LEU A 49 59.67 -7.41 -35.67
N GLN A 50 58.66 -7.48 -36.55
CA GLN A 50 58.83 -7.37 -38.01
C GLN A 50 59.39 -6.01 -38.45
N ILE A 51 58.99 -4.92 -37.79
CA ILE A 51 59.49 -3.55 -38.10
C ILE A 51 60.87 -3.30 -37.44
N GLY A 52 61.39 -4.23 -36.63
CA GLY A 52 62.73 -4.10 -36.02
C GLY A 52 62.80 -3.17 -34.81
N PHE A 53 61.67 -2.87 -34.14
CA PHE A 53 61.66 -1.98 -32.95
C PHE A 53 62.46 -2.51 -31.76
N GLY A 54 62.70 -3.83 -31.73
CA GLY A 54 63.41 -4.56 -30.70
C GLY A 54 62.53 -4.93 -29.50
N PRO A 55 62.75 -6.10 -28.85
CA PRO A 55 61.88 -6.59 -27.77
C PRO A 55 61.69 -5.59 -26.62
N THR A 56 62.74 -4.83 -26.30
CA THR A 56 62.77 -3.84 -25.21
C THR A 56 61.80 -2.67 -25.39
N ARG A 57 61.41 -2.35 -26.64
CA ARG A 57 60.41 -1.28 -26.94
C ARG A 57 59.04 -1.87 -27.24
N THR A 58 58.99 -3.02 -27.91
CA THR A 58 57.74 -3.65 -28.33
C THR A 58 56.92 -4.16 -27.14
N PHE A 59 57.52 -4.84 -26.16
CA PHE A 59 56.74 -5.39 -25.03
C PHE A 59 56.08 -4.32 -24.15
N PRO A 60 56.77 -3.23 -23.71
CA PRO A 60 56.11 -2.17 -22.95
C PRO A 60 54.96 -1.50 -23.72
N PHE A 61 55.12 -1.28 -25.03
CA PHE A 61 54.07 -0.70 -25.87
C PHE A 61 52.85 -1.62 -26.00
N ALA A 62 53.06 -2.93 -26.22
CA ALA A 62 52.00 -3.93 -26.25
C ALA A 62 51.24 -4.01 -24.90
N ILE A 63 51.95 -3.93 -23.78
CA ILE A 63 51.36 -3.92 -22.42
C ILE A 63 50.49 -2.67 -22.23
N VAL A 64 51.01 -1.47 -22.52
CA VAL A 64 50.27 -0.21 -22.39
C VAL A 64 48.99 -0.22 -23.23
N LEU A 65 49.06 -0.67 -24.48
CA LEU A 65 47.90 -0.74 -25.36
C LEU A 65 46.88 -1.79 -24.89
N SER A 66 47.35 -2.92 -24.37
CA SER A 66 46.50 -3.98 -23.79
C SER A 66 45.76 -3.50 -22.54
N ILE A 67 46.43 -2.74 -21.67
CA ILE A 67 45.82 -2.12 -20.48
C ILE A 67 44.77 -1.07 -20.90
N ALA A 68 45.10 -0.21 -21.88
CA ALA A 68 44.18 0.81 -22.37
C ALA A 68 42.90 0.19 -22.98
N MET A 69 43.04 -0.85 -23.80
CA MET A 69 41.91 -1.59 -24.38
C MET A 69 41.06 -2.27 -23.29
N THR A 70 41.71 -2.91 -22.32
CA THR A 70 41.03 -3.58 -21.22
C THR A 70 40.25 -2.59 -20.34
N TRP A 71 40.84 -1.44 -20.02
CA TRP A 71 40.19 -0.37 -19.27
C TRP A 71 38.97 0.20 -20.01
N LEU A 72 39.09 0.44 -21.32
CA LEU A 72 38.00 0.96 -22.15
C LEU A 72 36.79 0.00 -22.15
N LEU A 73 37.02 -1.29 -22.38
CA LEU A 73 35.96 -2.31 -22.42
C LEU A 73 35.35 -2.58 -21.03
N ALA A 74 36.18 -2.68 -19.98
CA ALA A 74 35.72 -2.88 -18.60
C ALA A 74 34.90 -1.69 -18.07
N LYS A 75 35.23 -0.46 -18.50
CA LYS A 75 34.47 0.75 -18.17
C LYS A 75 33.02 0.69 -18.68
N GLY A 76 32.82 0.16 -19.90
CA GLY A 76 31.47 -0.05 -20.47
C GLY A 76 30.66 -1.08 -19.69
N MET A 77 31.28 -2.20 -19.29
CA MET A 77 30.63 -3.27 -18.51
C MET A 77 30.26 -2.83 -17.09
N THR A 78 31.06 -1.97 -16.47
CA THR A 78 30.85 -1.50 -15.08
C THR A 78 30.03 -0.21 -14.96
N SER A 79 29.74 0.49 -16.07
CA SER A 79 28.89 1.69 -16.09
C SER A 79 27.48 1.45 -15.50
N PRO A 80 26.71 0.44 -15.95
CA PRO A 80 25.34 0.23 -15.46
C PRO A 80 25.27 -0.02 -13.95
N LEU A 81 26.23 -0.74 -13.37
CA LEU A 81 26.28 -1.00 -11.93
C LEU A 81 26.53 0.29 -11.11
N ARG A 82 27.29 1.24 -11.66
CA ARG A 82 27.49 2.56 -11.03
C ARG A 82 26.25 3.44 -11.15
N GLU A 83 25.50 3.34 -12.26
CA GLU A 83 24.18 3.97 -12.42
C GLU A 83 23.17 3.39 -11.42
N MET A 84 23.05 2.07 -11.30
CA MET A 84 22.18 1.41 -10.30
C MET A 84 22.50 1.87 -8.89
N ARG A 85 23.79 1.88 -8.50
CA ARG A 85 24.21 2.35 -7.17
C ARG A 85 23.85 3.82 -6.92
N SER A 86 23.90 4.69 -7.94
CA SER A 86 23.53 6.09 -7.79
C SER A 86 22.01 6.29 -7.78
N ALA A 87 21.25 5.45 -8.50
CA ALA A 87 19.79 5.42 -8.45
C ALA A 87 19.28 4.90 -7.10
N ALA A 88 19.82 3.79 -6.59
CA ALA A 88 19.46 3.24 -5.28
C ALA A 88 19.71 4.23 -4.12
N ARG A 89 20.79 5.04 -4.20
CA ARG A 89 21.03 6.12 -3.23
C ARG A 89 19.98 7.22 -3.33
N ALA A 90 19.68 7.69 -4.55
CA ALA A 90 18.63 8.69 -4.75
C ALA A 90 17.26 8.20 -4.25
N MET A 91 16.94 6.91 -4.44
CA MET A 91 15.72 6.30 -3.89
C MET A 91 15.72 6.22 -2.37
N ALA A 92 16.87 5.97 -1.73
CA ALA A 92 16.99 6.05 -0.27
C ALA A 92 16.78 7.49 0.25
N ASP A 93 17.11 8.49 -0.57
CA ASP A 93 16.81 9.91 -0.33
C ASP A 93 15.38 10.32 -0.76
N GLY A 94 14.55 9.37 -1.24
CA GLY A 94 13.16 9.58 -1.64
C GLY A 94 12.91 9.98 -3.11
N ASP A 95 13.93 10.02 -3.96
CA ASP A 95 13.80 10.23 -5.41
C ASP A 95 13.59 8.89 -6.15
N TYR A 96 12.32 8.51 -6.28
CA TYR A 96 11.89 7.36 -7.08
C TYR A 96 11.76 7.65 -8.58
N THR A 97 12.11 8.85 -9.07
CA THR A 97 12.00 9.18 -10.52
C THR A 97 13.17 8.65 -11.33
N ARG A 98 14.31 8.38 -10.68
CA ARG A 98 15.52 7.90 -11.36
C ARG A 98 15.32 6.52 -11.99
N ARG A 99 15.80 6.35 -13.23
CA ARG A 99 15.78 5.08 -13.97
C ARG A 99 17.17 4.74 -14.49
N VAL A 100 17.47 3.44 -14.58
CA VAL A 100 18.74 2.91 -15.09
C VAL A 100 18.57 2.52 -16.55
N ARG A 101 19.57 2.77 -17.39
CA ARG A 101 19.50 2.44 -18.83
C ARG A 101 19.73 0.94 -19.05
N ALA A 102 18.65 0.20 -19.26
CA ALA A 102 18.65 -1.21 -19.62
C ALA A 102 19.01 -1.45 -21.11
N THR A 103 20.17 -0.97 -21.57
CA THR A 103 20.62 -1.12 -22.98
C THR A 103 21.18 -2.52 -23.29
N SER A 104 21.71 -3.19 -22.27
CA SER A 104 22.36 -4.48 -22.39
C SER A 104 21.34 -5.63 -22.45
N ARG A 105 21.69 -6.72 -23.14
CA ARG A 105 20.89 -7.96 -23.25
C ARG A 105 21.43 -9.12 -22.39
N ASP A 106 22.33 -8.82 -21.47
CA ASP A 106 22.94 -9.77 -20.52
C ASP A 106 22.24 -9.74 -19.15
N GLU A 107 22.81 -10.44 -18.18
CA GLU A 107 22.32 -10.54 -16.80
C GLU A 107 22.28 -9.16 -16.10
N VAL A 108 23.18 -8.24 -16.46
CA VAL A 108 23.18 -6.85 -15.97
C VAL A 108 22.01 -6.05 -16.58
N GLY A 109 21.67 -6.32 -17.84
CA GLY A 109 20.48 -5.78 -18.50
C GLY A 109 19.18 -6.25 -17.86
N GLN A 110 19.09 -7.54 -17.51
CA GLN A 110 17.95 -8.11 -16.78
C GLN A 110 17.80 -7.46 -15.40
N LEU A 111 18.91 -7.35 -14.65
CA LEU A 111 18.92 -6.64 -13.36
C LEU A 111 18.47 -5.17 -13.49
N ALA A 112 18.86 -4.47 -14.57
CA ALA A 112 18.40 -3.11 -14.83
C ALA A 112 16.88 -3.03 -15.10
N ALA A 113 16.30 -4.02 -15.79
CA ALA A 113 14.87 -4.10 -15.99
C ALA A 113 14.12 -4.33 -14.66
N THR A 114 14.52 -5.34 -13.87
CA THR A 114 13.93 -5.62 -12.55
C THR A 114 14.06 -4.44 -11.59
N PHE A 115 15.21 -3.75 -11.59
CA PHE A 115 15.42 -2.55 -10.80
C PHE A 115 14.48 -1.41 -11.20
N ASN A 116 14.25 -1.21 -12.49
CA ASN A 116 13.32 -0.19 -12.97
C ASN A 116 11.86 -0.50 -12.61
N SER A 117 11.43 -1.78 -12.65
CA SER A 117 10.09 -2.19 -12.19
C SER A 117 9.91 -1.93 -10.70
N MET A 118 10.87 -2.34 -9.85
CA MET A 118 10.84 -2.03 -8.41
C MET A 118 10.78 -0.53 -8.14
N ALA A 119 11.49 0.29 -8.93
CA ALA A 119 11.46 1.74 -8.83
C ALA A 119 10.14 2.38 -9.33
N GLU A 120 9.36 1.67 -10.15
CA GLU A 120 8.04 2.06 -10.60
C GLU A 120 6.96 1.69 -9.58
N ASP A 121 7.07 0.50 -8.97
CA ASP A 121 6.22 0.08 -7.85
C ASP A 121 6.37 1.04 -6.65
N LEU A 122 7.62 1.38 -6.27
CA LEU A 122 7.92 2.34 -5.20
C LEU A 122 7.41 3.75 -5.51
N ALA A 123 7.59 4.23 -6.75
CA ALA A 123 7.07 5.54 -7.15
C ALA A 123 5.54 5.60 -7.10
N THR A 124 4.88 4.54 -7.58
CA THR A 124 3.41 4.41 -7.52
C THR A 124 2.91 4.39 -6.08
N GLY A 125 3.55 3.62 -5.20
CA GLY A 125 3.18 3.56 -3.78
C GLY A 125 3.37 4.88 -3.03
N ASP A 126 4.46 5.60 -3.30
CA ASP A 126 4.71 6.94 -2.74
C ASP A 126 3.70 7.98 -3.24
N LEU A 127 3.35 7.96 -4.54
CA LEU A 127 2.28 8.80 -5.10
C LEU A 127 0.92 8.52 -4.42
N GLN A 128 0.53 7.25 -4.32
CA GLN A 128 -0.72 6.85 -3.64
C GLN A 128 -0.75 7.29 -2.17
N ARG A 129 0.37 7.17 -1.45
CA ARG A 129 0.50 7.64 -0.06
C ARG A 129 0.34 9.16 0.04
N ARG A 130 0.95 9.93 -0.87
CA ARG A 130 0.84 11.40 -0.89
C ARG A 130 -0.58 11.85 -1.23
N GLU A 131 -1.21 11.20 -2.21
CA GLU A 131 -2.60 11.45 -2.59
C GLU A 131 -3.55 11.14 -1.43
N LEU A 132 -3.36 10.01 -0.72
CA LEU A 132 -4.10 9.70 0.49
C LEU A 132 -3.97 10.81 1.53
N ILE A 133 -2.74 11.24 1.88
CA ILE A 133 -2.51 12.31 2.87
C ILE A 133 -3.18 13.62 2.43
N ALA A 134 -3.13 13.97 1.16
CA ALA A 134 -3.78 15.17 0.61
C ALA A 134 -5.31 15.10 0.72
N ASN A 135 -5.92 14.00 0.27
CA ASN A 135 -7.37 13.78 0.31
C ASN A 135 -7.88 13.76 1.75
N VAL A 136 -7.19 13.06 2.65
CA VAL A 136 -7.50 13.03 4.10
C VAL A 136 -7.44 14.42 4.71
N SER A 137 -6.42 15.21 4.37
CA SER A 137 -6.29 16.59 4.86
C SER A 137 -7.43 17.49 4.36
N HIS A 138 -7.91 17.28 3.14
CA HIS A 138 -9.04 18.00 2.56
C HIS A 138 -10.38 17.63 3.23
N GLU A 139 -10.65 16.32 3.35
CA GLU A 139 -11.89 15.80 3.92
C GLU A 139 -12.02 16.04 5.43
N LEU A 140 -10.91 16.23 6.15
CA LEU A 140 -10.93 16.70 7.54
C LEU A 140 -11.11 18.23 7.62
N ARG A 141 -10.42 19.02 6.78
CA ARG A 141 -10.43 20.49 6.87
C ARG A 141 -11.83 21.07 6.70
N THR A 142 -12.60 20.59 5.73
CA THR A 142 -13.92 21.11 5.40
C THR A 142 -14.94 21.00 6.57
N PRO A 143 -15.20 19.81 7.15
CA PRO A 143 -16.08 19.69 8.33
C PRO A 143 -15.52 20.38 9.58
N VAL A 144 -14.20 20.39 9.80
CA VAL A 144 -13.61 21.13 10.94
C VAL A 144 -13.86 22.63 10.81
N ALA A 145 -13.64 23.23 9.63
CA ALA A 145 -13.89 24.65 9.38
C ALA A 145 -15.39 25.00 9.49
N ALA A 146 -16.28 24.11 9.02
CA ALA A 146 -17.73 24.29 9.15
C ALA A 146 -18.19 24.22 10.62
N LEU A 147 -17.67 23.27 11.40
CA LEU A 147 -17.93 23.15 12.83
C LEU A 147 -17.39 24.35 13.60
N GLN A 148 -16.17 24.80 13.29
CA GLN A 148 -15.58 26.00 13.89
C GLN A 148 -16.45 27.23 13.62
N ALA A 149 -16.81 27.51 12.36
CA ALA A 149 -17.66 28.65 12.02
C ALA A 149 -19.06 28.56 12.67
N GLN A 150 -19.62 27.35 12.83
CA GLN A 150 -20.88 27.15 13.54
C GLN A 150 -20.75 27.46 15.04
N LEU A 151 -19.66 27.05 15.68
CA LEU A 151 -19.39 27.33 17.08
C LEU A 151 -19.06 28.82 17.32
N GLU A 152 -18.30 29.46 16.43
CA GLU A 152 -18.05 30.91 16.45
C GLU A 152 -19.36 31.70 16.38
N ASN A 153 -20.25 31.38 15.44
CA ASN A 153 -21.58 32.01 15.35
C ASN A 153 -22.46 31.81 16.61
N LEU A 154 -22.29 30.72 17.34
CA LEU A 154 -22.97 30.47 18.62
C LEU A 154 -22.35 31.29 19.77
N VAL A 155 -21.03 31.42 19.80
CA VAL A 155 -20.28 32.19 20.82
C VAL A 155 -20.50 33.70 20.64
N ASP A 156 -20.49 34.19 19.40
CA ASP A 156 -20.73 35.61 19.05
C ASP A 156 -22.22 36.01 19.16
N GLY A 157 -23.11 35.07 19.48
CA GLY A 157 -24.55 35.30 19.61
C GLY A 157 -25.29 35.56 18.29
N VAL A 158 -24.63 35.40 17.14
CA VAL A 158 -25.21 35.52 15.80
C VAL A 158 -26.26 34.44 15.56
N THR A 159 -26.03 33.22 16.06
CA THR A 159 -26.97 32.12 16.07
C THR A 159 -27.37 31.77 17.52
N PRO A 160 -28.66 31.62 17.85
CA PRO A 160 -29.07 31.21 19.18
C PRO A 160 -28.71 29.73 19.43
N ALA A 161 -28.22 29.43 20.63
CA ALA A 161 -27.87 28.08 21.10
C ALA A 161 -29.10 27.19 21.35
N THR A 162 -29.87 26.95 20.30
CA THR A 162 -31.02 26.05 20.29
C THR A 162 -30.58 24.58 20.28
N PRO A 163 -31.42 23.64 20.75
CA PRO A 163 -31.15 22.20 20.63
C PRO A 163 -30.85 21.75 19.20
N ALA A 164 -31.47 22.36 18.19
CA ALA A 164 -31.21 22.06 16.78
C ALA A 164 -29.80 22.51 16.33
N ALA A 165 -29.34 23.69 16.75
CA ALA A 165 -28.00 24.18 16.43
C ALA A 165 -26.90 23.34 17.12
N LEU A 166 -27.11 22.98 18.39
CA LEU A 166 -26.21 22.10 19.14
C LEU A 166 -26.20 20.67 18.58
N GLY A 167 -27.36 20.13 18.18
CA GLY A 167 -27.46 18.84 17.49
C GLY A 167 -26.75 18.82 16.15
N SER A 168 -26.78 19.92 15.39
CA SER A 168 -26.02 20.06 14.15
C SER A 168 -24.50 19.98 14.38
N ALA A 169 -23.99 20.65 15.42
CA ALA A 169 -22.58 20.59 15.80
C ALA A 169 -22.17 19.19 16.31
N LEU A 170 -23.05 18.52 17.06
CA LEU A 170 -22.86 17.13 17.49
C LEU A 170 -22.75 16.18 16.28
N HIS A 171 -23.68 16.26 15.32
CA HIS A 171 -23.63 15.43 14.11
C HIS A 171 -22.38 15.66 13.25
N GLN A 172 -21.83 16.88 13.18
CA GLN A 172 -20.53 17.11 12.54
C GLN A 172 -19.38 16.46 13.32
N THR A 173 -19.43 16.47 14.65
CA THR A 173 -18.45 15.79 15.52
C THR A 173 -18.49 14.27 15.37
N GLU A 174 -19.69 13.68 15.31
CA GLU A 174 -19.89 12.26 15.00
C GLU A 174 -19.37 11.90 13.60
N ARG A 175 -19.62 12.76 12.60
CA ARG A 175 -19.10 12.59 11.24
C ARG A 175 -17.58 12.62 11.18
N LEU A 176 -16.94 13.52 11.94
CA LEU A 176 -15.49 13.55 12.12
C LEU A 176 -14.96 12.30 12.83
N THR A 177 -15.63 11.83 13.88
CA THR A 177 -15.25 10.61 14.62
C THR A 177 -15.30 9.37 13.72
N ARG A 178 -16.35 9.22 12.92
CA ARG A 178 -16.45 8.17 11.89
C ARG A 178 -15.28 8.26 10.90
N LEU A 179 -15.00 9.46 10.38
CA LEU A 179 -13.89 9.69 9.44
C LEU A 179 -12.54 9.27 10.06
N VAL A 180 -12.20 9.73 11.27
CA VAL A 180 -10.96 9.37 11.97
C VAL A 180 -10.85 7.87 12.21
N THR A 181 -11.94 7.21 12.62
CA THR A 181 -11.98 5.75 12.79
C THR A 181 -11.66 5.03 11.48
N TYR A 182 -12.20 5.49 10.35
CA TYR A 182 -11.89 4.95 9.03
C TYR A 182 -10.42 5.13 8.61
N LEU A 183 -9.76 6.22 9.01
CA LEU A 183 -8.32 6.42 8.77
C LEU A 183 -7.46 5.44 9.59
N LEU A 184 -7.87 5.17 10.83
CA LEU A 184 -7.19 4.21 11.70
C LEU A 184 -7.38 2.77 11.24
N ASP A 185 -8.58 2.41 10.76
CA ASP A 185 -8.80 1.16 10.04
C ASP A 185 -7.88 1.10 8.81
N LEU A 186 -7.91 2.10 7.93
CA LEU A 186 -7.06 2.13 6.72
C LEU A 186 -5.56 2.00 7.02
N SER A 187 -5.06 2.61 8.09
CA SER A 187 -3.66 2.46 8.49
C SER A 187 -3.33 1.02 8.92
N ARG A 188 -4.25 0.32 9.60
CA ARG A 188 -4.08 -1.11 9.96
C ARG A 188 -4.10 -2.02 8.73
N ILE A 189 -4.86 -1.64 7.69
CA ILE A 189 -4.90 -2.33 6.39
C ILE A 189 -3.54 -2.28 5.71
N GLU A 190 -2.98 -1.08 5.54
CA GLU A 190 -1.72 -0.87 4.83
C GLU A 190 -0.52 -1.47 5.58
N ALA A 191 -0.62 -1.57 6.90
CA ALA A 191 0.36 -2.30 7.73
C ALA A 191 0.25 -3.84 7.63
N GLY A 192 -0.75 -4.39 6.94
CA GLY A 192 -1.03 -5.82 6.88
C GLY A 192 -1.43 -6.45 8.24
N ALA A 193 -1.76 -5.63 9.23
CA ALA A 193 -1.78 -5.99 10.65
C ALA A 193 -3.18 -6.47 11.13
N THR A 194 -3.92 -7.18 10.28
CA THR A 194 -5.31 -7.58 10.57
C THR A 194 -5.47 -9.09 10.55
N ASP A 195 -5.33 -9.72 11.72
CA ASP A 195 -5.78 -11.09 11.95
C ASP A 195 -7.31 -11.12 11.96
N LEU A 196 -7.93 -11.73 10.94
CA LEU A 196 -9.35 -12.08 10.98
C LEU A 196 -9.60 -13.11 12.10
N ARG A 197 -10.73 -12.99 12.79
CA ARG A 197 -11.21 -13.98 13.76
C ARG A 197 -12.49 -14.65 13.24
N PRO A 198 -12.40 -15.51 12.21
CA PRO A 198 -13.56 -16.14 11.62
C PRO A 198 -14.24 -17.08 12.63
N THR A 199 -15.49 -16.79 12.94
CA THR A 199 -16.38 -17.60 13.77
C THR A 199 -17.60 -18.05 12.95
N PRO A 200 -18.25 -19.18 13.29
CA PRO A 200 -19.50 -19.56 12.63
C PRO A 200 -20.61 -18.58 13.02
N VAL A 201 -21.14 -17.83 12.05
CA VAL A 201 -22.23 -16.86 12.23
C VAL A 201 -23.45 -17.33 11.43
N ASN A 202 -24.63 -17.36 12.07
CA ASN A 202 -25.91 -17.55 11.40
C ASN A 202 -26.30 -16.26 10.68
N LEU A 203 -26.55 -16.31 9.37
CA LEU A 203 -26.85 -15.12 8.58
C LEU A 203 -28.29 -14.61 8.72
N GLN A 204 -29.24 -15.40 9.22
CA GLN A 204 -30.58 -14.89 9.52
C GLN A 204 -30.50 -13.93 10.72
N ASP A 205 -30.21 -14.47 11.91
CA ASP A 205 -30.06 -13.72 13.16
C ASP A 205 -29.15 -12.48 13.01
N PHE A 206 -28.03 -12.62 12.30
CA PHE A 206 -27.06 -11.53 12.09
C PHE A 206 -27.56 -10.41 11.17
N LEU A 207 -28.39 -10.72 10.15
CA LEU A 207 -28.96 -9.70 9.28
C LEU A 207 -30.17 -9.02 9.94
N ASP A 208 -30.92 -9.76 10.76
CA ASP A 208 -32.00 -9.20 11.59
C ASP A 208 -31.41 -8.24 12.64
N ASP A 209 -30.36 -8.66 13.40
CA ASP A 209 -29.59 -7.81 14.33
C ASP A 209 -29.18 -6.46 13.69
N ALA A 210 -28.71 -6.50 12.43
CA ALA A 210 -28.21 -5.34 11.71
C ALA A 210 -29.32 -4.43 11.15
N VAL A 211 -30.52 -4.97 10.93
CA VAL A 211 -31.72 -4.20 10.57
C VAL A 211 -32.27 -3.47 11.79
N ASP A 212 -32.41 -4.16 12.93
CA ASP A 212 -32.86 -3.57 14.19
C ASP A 212 -31.98 -2.37 14.61
N GLU A 213 -30.65 -2.48 14.43
CA GLU A 213 -29.69 -1.41 14.72
C GLU A 213 -29.96 -0.13 13.90
N VAL A 214 -30.27 -0.25 12.60
CA VAL A 214 -30.49 0.92 11.73
C VAL A 214 -31.93 1.44 11.78
N GLU A 215 -32.92 0.58 12.02
CA GLU A 215 -34.33 0.99 12.12
C GLU A 215 -34.56 1.91 13.32
N MET A 216 -33.92 1.63 14.47
CA MET A 216 -33.95 2.51 15.64
C MET A 216 -33.37 3.91 15.37
N LEU A 217 -32.37 4.02 14.49
CA LEU A 217 -31.66 5.27 14.21
C LEU A 217 -32.34 6.13 13.12
N GLU A 218 -32.97 5.50 12.13
CA GLU A 218 -33.45 6.15 10.89
C GLU A 218 -34.98 6.08 10.69
N ALA A 219 -35.73 5.83 11.78
CA ALA A 219 -37.20 5.73 11.80
C ALA A 219 -37.96 6.89 11.11
N GLY A 220 -37.34 8.06 10.97
CA GLY A 220 -37.92 9.24 10.30
C GLY A 220 -38.23 9.06 8.80
N LYS A 221 -37.65 8.06 8.11
CA LYS A 221 -37.94 7.79 6.69
C LYS A 221 -39.10 6.80 6.43
N GLN A 222 -39.58 6.09 7.46
CA GLN A 222 -40.61 5.05 7.35
C GLN A 222 -40.28 3.99 6.28
N LEU A 223 -39.04 3.48 6.27
CA LEU A 223 -38.60 2.44 5.35
C LEU A 223 -39.06 1.07 5.84
N GLU A 224 -39.35 0.16 4.91
CA GLU A 224 -39.64 -1.25 5.21
C GLU A 224 -38.38 -2.08 4.98
N PHE A 225 -37.97 -2.89 5.95
CA PHE A 225 -36.84 -3.81 5.80
C PHE A 225 -37.35 -5.25 5.65
N VAL A 226 -36.85 -5.96 4.63
CA VAL A 226 -37.19 -7.37 4.38
C VAL A 226 -35.93 -8.20 4.33
N VAL A 227 -35.73 -9.02 5.38
CA VAL A 227 -34.65 -10.03 5.44
C VAL A 227 -35.18 -11.36 4.90
N ASP A 228 -34.39 -11.97 4.01
CA ASP A 228 -34.74 -13.21 3.31
C ASP A 228 -33.48 -14.08 3.18
N VAL A 229 -33.28 -15.03 4.11
CA VAL A 229 -32.13 -15.96 4.09
C VAL A 229 -32.57 -17.37 3.69
N HIS A 230 -31.82 -17.98 2.76
CA HIS A 230 -32.10 -19.35 2.34
C HIS A 230 -30.82 -20.18 2.10
N PRO A 231 -30.67 -21.37 2.72
CA PRO A 231 -31.59 -21.96 3.73
C PRO A 231 -31.63 -21.13 5.03
N GLU A 232 -32.69 -21.25 5.82
CA GLU A 232 -32.92 -20.43 7.02
C GLU A 232 -31.73 -20.47 8.02
N ASN A 233 -31.16 -21.66 8.25
CA ASN A 233 -29.98 -21.85 9.11
C ASN A 233 -28.65 -21.69 8.34
N LEU A 234 -28.50 -20.64 7.52
CA LEU A 234 -27.31 -20.45 6.71
C LEU A 234 -26.14 -19.91 7.53
N THR A 235 -25.30 -20.82 8.03
CA THR A 235 -24.04 -20.47 8.70
C THR A 235 -22.89 -20.21 7.73
N VAL A 236 -22.08 -19.17 8.00
CA VAL A 236 -20.81 -18.85 7.33
C VAL A 236 -19.72 -18.58 8.36
N ALA A 237 -18.48 -18.98 8.08
CA ALA A 237 -17.33 -18.63 8.91
C ALA A 237 -16.81 -17.24 8.55
N LEU A 238 -17.03 -16.25 9.41
CA LEU A 238 -16.66 -14.85 9.18
C LEU A 238 -16.33 -14.12 10.48
N ASP A 239 -15.62 -13.01 10.39
CA ASP A 239 -15.34 -12.11 11.50
C ASP A 239 -16.57 -11.21 11.70
N ARG A 240 -17.32 -11.42 12.81
CA ARG A 240 -18.64 -10.80 13.03
C ARG A 240 -18.55 -9.28 13.00
N ASP A 241 -17.56 -8.70 13.68
CA ASP A 241 -17.41 -7.25 13.82
C ASP A 241 -17.06 -6.62 12.46
N ARG A 242 -16.12 -7.24 11.72
CA ARG A 242 -15.74 -6.76 10.37
C ARG A 242 -16.85 -6.94 9.35
N PHE A 243 -17.68 -7.97 9.45
CA PHE A 243 -18.81 -8.16 8.56
C PHE A 243 -20.02 -7.29 8.95
N GLN A 244 -20.20 -6.95 10.23
CA GLN A 244 -21.19 -5.96 10.67
C GLN A 244 -20.86 -4.59 10.07
N GLN A 245 -19.57 -4.21 10.07
CA GLN A 245 -19.08 -3.02 9.36
C GLN A 245 -19.39 -3.05 7.86
N VAL A 246 -19.41 -4.22 7.20
CA VAL A 246 -19.83 -4.36 5.78
C VAL A 246 -21.33 -4.09 5.63
N VAL A 247 -22.17 -4.79 6.39
CA VAL A 247 -23.63 -4.71 6.25
C VAL A 247 -24.16 -3.33 6.63
N LEU A 248 -23.70 -2.75 7.74
CA LEU A 248 -24.08 -1.40 8.14
C LEU A 248 -23.67 -0.33 7.10
N ASN A 249 -22.50 -0.45 6.46
CA ASN A 249 -22.11 0.50 5.40
C ASN A 249 -23.03 0.40 4.16
N LEU A 250 -23.47 -0.82 3.80
CA LEU A 250 -24.43 -1.04 2.71
C LEU A 250 -25.83 -0.56 3.08
N LEU A 251 -26.29 -0.82 4.30
CA LEU A 251 -27.58 -0.36 4.83
C LEU A 251 -27.66 1.16 4.90
N HIS A 252 -26.67 1.84 5.48
CA HIS A 252 -26.63 3.31 5.50
C HIS A 252 -26.63 3.90 4.08
N ASN A 253 -25.99 3.25 3.11
CA ASN A 253 -26.05 3.66 1.71
C ASN A 253 -27.46 3.49 1.13
N ALA A 254 -28.07 2.32 1.32
CA ALA A 254 -29.44 2.03 0.90
C ALA A 254 -30.45 3.01 1.50
N ILE A 255 -30.43 3.22 2.83
CA ILE A 255 -31.28 4.18 3.56
C ILE A 255 -31.10 5.59 3.01
N ARG A 256 -29.86 6.03 2.79
CA ARG A 256 -29.56 7.39 2.30
C ARG A 256 -30.14 7.63 0.89
N HIS A 257 -30.05 6.65 0.00
CA HIS A 257 -30.46 6.78 -1.41
C HIS A 257 -31.91 6.33 -1.69
N SER A 258 -32.55 5.63 -0.76
CA SER A 258 -33.95 5.20 -0.87
C SER A 258 -34.97 6.35 -0.69
N PRO A 259 -36.06 6.38 -1.47
CA PRO A 259 -37.23 7.23 -1.22
C PRO A 259 -37.92 6.93 0.11
N TYR A 260 -38.69 7.88 0.64
CA TYR A 260 -39.56 7.66 1.80
C TYR A 260 -40.59 6.56 1.53
N GLY A 261 -40.88 5.70 2.52
CA GLY A 261 -41.89 4.65 2.38
C GLY A 261 -41.51 3.50 1.43
N SER A 262 -40.24 3.37 1.04
CA SER A 262 -39.77 2.29 0.14
C SER A 262 -39.15 1.11 0.89
N THR A 263 -39.04 -0.03 0.22
CA THR A 263 -38.54 -1.28 0.81
C THR A 263 -37.06 -1.51 0.52
N ILE A 264 -36.25 -1.72 1.56
CA ILE A 264 -34.87 -2.21 1.47
C ILE A 264 -34.87 -3.73 1.71
N ARG A 265 -34.24 -4.49 0.81
CA ARG A 265 -34.26 -5.97 0.85
C ARG A 265 -32.87 -6.53 1.07
N LEU A 266 -32.72 -7.36 2.11
CA LEU A 266 -31.50 -8.08 2.42
C LEU A 266 -31.72 -9.56 2.08
N ARG A 267 -30.93 -10.11 1.16
CA ARG A 267 -31.03 -11.51 0.76
C ARG A 267 -29.74 -12.25 1.00
N ALA A 268 -29.78 -13.37 1.70
CA ALA A 268 -28.66 -14.30 1.76
C ALA A 268 -29.00 -15.64 1.09
N ARG A 269 -28.09 -16.13 0.25
CA ARG A 269 -28.28 -17.35 -0.56
C ARG A 269 -26.99 -18.17 -0.65
N ARG A 270 -27.06 -19.47 -0.37
CA ARG A 270 -25.97 -20.40 -0.68
C ARG A 270 -26.01 -20.83 -2.14
N ARG A 271 -24.87 -20.80 -2.84
CA ARG A 271 -24.66 -21.40 -4.17
C ARG A 271 -23.34 -22.16 -4.21
N GLY A 272 -23.41 -23.47 -4.04
CA GLY A 272 -22.23 -24.34 -3.93
C GLY A 272 -21.35 -23.96 -2.73
N ASP A 273 -20.06 -23.77 -2.96
CA ASP A 273 -19.06 -23.35 -1.97
C ASP A 273 -18.98 -21.82 -1.78
N LYS A 274 -20.03 -21.09 -2.19
CA LYS A 274 -20.15 -19.64 -2.02
C LYS A 274 -21.46 -19.28 -1.34
N VAL A 275 -21.45 -18.19 -0.59
CA VAL A 275 -22.65 -17.51 -0.10
C VAL A 275 -22.70 -16.11 -0.68
N LEU A 276 -23.86 -15.73 -1.20
CA LEU A 276 -24.14 -14.39 -1.69
C LEU A 276 -25.01 -13.68 -0.66
N VAL A 277 -24.64 -12.46 -0.29
CA VAL A 277 -25.41 -11.54 0.54
C VAL A 277 -25.67 -10.30 -0.31
N GLU A 278 -26.93 -10.00 -0.57
CA GLU A 278 -27.39 -8.89 -1.40
C GLU A 278 -28.11 -7.86 -0.54
N VAL A 279 -27.80 -6.58 -0.73
CA VAL A 279 -28.55 -5.44 -0.17
C VAL A 279 -29.09 -4.64 -1.35
N ALA A 280 -30.41 -4.59 -1.49
CA ALA A 280 -31.11 -3.94 -2.58
C ALA A 280 -31.95 -2.76 -2.08
N ASP A 281 -31.79 -1.60 -2.72
CA ASP A 281 -32.57 -0.38 -2.50
C ASP A 281 -33.52 -0.08 -3.67
N GLU A 282 -34.41 0.90 -3.48
CA GLU A 282 -35.30 1.42 -4.53
C GLU A 282 -34.96 2.87 -4.92
N GLY A 283 -33.68 3.23 -4.82
CA GLY A 283 -33.15 4.55 -5.16
C GLY A 283 -33.01 4.82 -6.66
N PRO A 284 -32.17 5.79 -7.07
CA PRO A 284 -31.94 6.12 -8.48
C PRO A 284 -31.09 5.08 -9.25
N GLY A 285 -30.54 4.08 -8.56
CA GLY A 285 -29.61 3.11 -9.14
C GLY A 285 -28.23 3.68 -9.41
N ILE A 286 -27.37 2.88 -10.08
CA ILE A 286 -25.98 3.22 -10.39
C ILE A 286 -25.67 2.85 -11.85
N ALA A 287 -25.22 3.85 -12.61
CA ALA A 287 -24.83 3.73 -14.00
C ALA A 287 -23.71 2.68 -14.17
N PRO A 288 -23.75 1.79 -15.18
CA PRO A 288 -22.77 0.72 -15.38
C PRO A 288 -21.30 1.18 -15.32
N GLU A 289 -21.02 2.37 -15.86
CA GLU A 289 -19.69 2.98 -15.96
C GLU A 289 -19.11 3.39 -14.59
N ASP A 290 -19.97 3.63 -13.60
CA ASP A 290 -19.58 4.04 -12.25
C ASP A 290 -19.51 2.88 -11.25
N ARG A 291 -20.02 1.69 -11.59
CA ARG A 291 -20.12 0.53 -10.67
C ARG A 291 -18.80 0.07 -10.07
N GLU A 292 -17.69 0.13 -10.80
CA GLU A 292 -16.36 -0.15 -10.24
C GLU A 292 -15.77 1.04 -9.48
N ARG A 293 -16.10 2.26 -9.94
CA ARG A 293 -15.52 3.53 -9.45
C ARG A 293 -16.02 3.90 -8.06
N ILE A 294 -17.29 3.63 -7.74
CA ILE A 294 -17.88 3.92 -6.42
C ILE A 294 -17.17 3.19 -5.25
N PHE A 295 -16.47 2.09 -5.52
CA PHE A 295 -15.69 1.37 -4.50
C PHE A 295 -14.28 1.95 -4.29
N ALA A 296 -13.86 2.91 -5.11
CA ALA A 296 -12.62 3.65 -4.89
C ALA A 296 -12.80 4.70 -3.77
N ARG A 297 -11.69 5.05 -3.11
CA ARG A 297 -11.68 5.93 -1.95
C ARG A 297 -12.03 7.36 -2.36
N PHE A 298 -12.84 8.05 -1.54
CA PHE A 298 -13.28 9.44 -1.73
C PHE A 298 -14.12 9.70 -2.99
N VAL A 299 -14.56 8.65 -3.70
CA VAL A 299 -15.46 8.79 -4.84
C VAL A 299 -16.88 9.04 -4.34
N HIS A 300 -17.45 10.14 -4.80
CA HIS A 300 -18.84 10.51 -4.56
C HIS A 300 -19.64 10.22 -5.84
N GLY A 301 -20.84 9.65 -5.70
CA GLY A 301 -21.74 9.42 -6.84
C GLY A 301 -22.13 10.74 -7.50
N THR A 302 -22.14 10.75 -8.84
CA THR A 302 -22.46 11.90 -9.70
C THR A 302 -23.93 12.32 -9.68
N SER A 303 -24.81 11.51 -9.07
CA SER A 303 -26.25 11.74 -9.08
C SER A 303 -26.67 12.78 -8.01
N PRO A 304 -27.17 13.97 -8.40
CA PRO A 304 -27.71 14.94 -7.46
C PRO A 304 -29.07 14.46 -6.98
N VAL A 305 -29.10 13.68 -5.89
CA VAL A 305 -30.36 13.37 -5.20
C VAL A 305 -31.00 14.69 -4.76
N GLN A 306 -32.28 14.86 -5.10
CA GLN A 306 -33.03 16.07 -4.82
C GLN A 306 -33.41 16.11 -3.33
N VAL A 307 -32.48 16.62 -2.52
CA VAL A 307 -32.63 16.65 -1.06
C VAL A 307 -33.59 17.76 -0.63
N GLY A 308 -34.53 17.44 0.26
CA GLY A 308 -35.36 18.44 0.94
C GLY A 308 -34.55 19.36 1.87
N PRO A 309 -35.13 20.49 2.32
CA PRO A 309 -34.42 21.44 3.18
C PRO A 309 -34.01 20.80 4.51
N GLY A 310 -32.71 20.57 4.71
CA GLY A 310 -32.13 20.08 5.97
C GLY A 310 -31.08 18.98 5.84
N THR A 311 -31.12 18.13 4.81
CA THR A 311 -30.22 16.96 4.71
C THR A 311 -28.94 17.24 3.91
N ALA A 312 -28.19 18.27 4.30
CA ALA A 312 -26.87 18.61 3.72
C ALA A 312 -25.79 17.56 4.10
N GLY A 313 -25.96 16.33 3.61
CA GLY A 313 -25.24 15.13 4.04
C GLY A 313 -24.54 14.43 2.89
N GLY A 314 -23.42 14.99 2.42
CA GLY A 314 -22.45 14.27 1.61
C GLY A 314 -21.81 13.14 2.42
N GLY A 315 -22.14 11.89 2.11
CA GLY A 315 -21.45 10.71 2.64
C GLY A 315 -20.01 10.68 2.13
N THR A 316 -19.06 10.26 2.96
CA THR A 316 -17.61 10.54 2.81
C THR A 316 -16.91 9.92 1.58
N GLY A 317 -17.61 9.13 0.76
CA GLY A 317 -16.99 8.36 -0.34
C GLY A 317 -16.03 7.25 0.12
N ILE A 318 -16.05 6.88 1.41
CA ILE A 318 -15.13 5.87 1.99
C ILE A 318 -15.85 4.55 2.32
N GLY A 319 -17.14 4.57 2.65
CA GLY A 319 -17.88 3.40 3.13
C GLY A 319 -17.82 2.18 2.20
N LEU A 320 -18.05 2.39 0.89
CA LEU A 320 -17.95 1.31 -0.11
C LEU A 320 -16.51 0.79 -0.31
N ALA A 321 -15.50 1.64 -0.11
CA ALA A 321 -14.11 1.18 -0.15
C ALA A 321 -13.78 0.25 1.04
N ILE A 322 -14.37 0.50 2.22
CA ILE A 322 -14.28 -0.38 3.40
C ILE A 322 -14.99 -1.70 3.12
N VAL A 323 -16.22 -1.67 2.58
CA VAL A 323 -16.97 -2.87 2.15
C VAL A 323 -16.09 -3.74 1.25
N ARG A 324 -15.50 -3.17 0.19
CA ARG A 324 -14.65 -3.92 -0.74
C ARG A 324 -13.43 -4.53 -0.07
N TRP A 325 -12.78 -3.82 0.85
CA TRP A 325 -11.65 -4.35 1.61
C TRP A 325 -12.05 -5.45 2.59
N ALA A 326 -13.05 -5.23 3.44
CA ALA A 326 -13.45 -6.17 4.48
C ALA A 326 -13.95 -7.49 3.85
N VAL A 327 -14.66 -7.39 2.71
CA VAL A 327 -15.03 -8.56 1.90
C VAL A 327 -13.81 -9.26 1.28
N ALA A 328 -12.81 -8.51 0.80
CA ALA A 328 -11.58 -9.09 0.26
C ALA A 328 -10.73 -9.80 1.32
N LEU A 329 -10.69 -9.31 2.58
CA LEU A 329 -10.04 -10.05 3.69
C LEU A 329 -10.64 -11.44 3.87
N HIS A 330 -11.97 -11.55 3.77
CA HIS A 330 -12.69 -12.83 3.86
C HIS A 330 -12.51 -13.72 2.61
N GLY A 331 -11.63 -13.35 1.67
CA GLY A 331 -11.47 -14.04 0.39
C GLY A 331 -12.66 -13.89 -0.56
N GLY A 332 -13.51 -12.89 -0.32
CA GLY A 332 -14.72 -12.61 -1.08
C GLY A 332 -14.56 -11.55 -2.16
N HIS A 333 -15.68 -11.20 -2.79
CA HIS A 333 -15.79 -10.11 -3.76
C HIS A 333 -17.09 -9.32 -3.55
N VAL A 334 -17.11 -8.03 -3.88
CA VAL A 334 -18.33 -7.20 -3.87
C VAL A 334 -18.49 -6.50 -5.22
N GLU A 335 -19.72 -6.51 -5.74
CA GLU A 335 -20.11 -5.93 -7.02
C GLU A 335 -21.46 -5.19 -6.90
N VAL A 336 -21.76 -4.32 -7.85
CA VAL A 336 -23.13 -3.80 -8.07
C VAL A 336 -23.71 -4.52 -9.27
N VAL A 337 -24.89 -5.10 -9.10
CA VAL A 337 -25.53 -5.95 -10.09
C VAL A 337 -26.75 -5.25 -10.69
N ASP A 338 -27.17 -5.70 -11.86
CA ASP A 338 -28.37 -5.15 -12.50
C ASP A 338 -29.61 -5.36 -11.63
N SER A 339 -30.39 -4.29 -11.48
CA SER A 339 -31.67 -4.27 -10.77
C SER A 339 -32.70 -3.56 -11.63
N GLU A 340 -33.96 -3.97 -11.53
CA GLU A 340 -35.08 -3.31 -12.22
C GLU A 340 -35.41 -1.94 -11.58
N ARG A 341 -35.04 -1.75 -10.31
CA ARG A 341 -35.20 -0.51 -9.53
C ARG A 341 -34.05 -0.36 -8.53
N GLY A 342 -33.58 0.87 -8.29
CA GLY A 342 -32.50 1.15 -7.34
C GLY A 342 -31.19 0.43 -7.65
N ALA A 343 -30.33 0.31 -6.64
CA ALA A 343 -29.08 -0.42 -6.70
C ALA A 343 -29.16 -1.74 -5.91
N THR A 344 -28.50 -2.78 -6.40
CA THR A 344 -28.28 -4.02 -5.63
C THR A 344 -26.78 -4.24 -5.47
N PHE A 345 -26.31 -4.17 -4.23
CA PHE A 345 -24.94 -4.52 -3.85
C PHE A 345 -24.88 -6.00 -3.49
N ARG A 346 -24.03 -6.76 -4.17
CA ARG A 346 -23.86 -8.20 -3.94
C ARG A 346 -22.47 -8.48 -3.39
N VAL A 347 -22.43 -9.00 -2.17
CA VAL A 347 -21.23 -9.53 -1.51
C VAL A 347 -21.21 -11.04 -1.71
N THR A 348 -20.10 -11.58 -2.21
CA THR A 348 -19.87 -13.02 -2.40
C THR A 348 -18.75 -13.47 -1.48
N LEU A 349 -19.06 -14.37 -0.54
CA LEU A 349 -18.10 -14.96 0.40
C LEU A 349 -17.79 -16.43 0.04
N PRO A 350 -16.55 -16.91 0.25
CA PRO A 350 -16.24 -18.33 0.22
C PRO A 350 -16.85 -19.01 1.45
N ALA A 351 -17.62 -20.07 1.20
CA ALA A 351 -18.32 -20.84 2.23
C ALA A 351 -18.24 -22.33 1.89
N PRO A 352 -17.03 -22.93 1.89
CA PRO A 352 -16.83 -24.32 1.51
C PRO A 352 -17.72 -25.25 2.34
N GLN A 353 -18.34 -26.23 1.69
CA GLN A 353 -19.29 -27.11 2.38
C GLN A 353 -18.62 -27.90 3.52
N PRO A 354 -19.22 -27.93 4.73
CA PRO A 354 -18.82 -28.85 5.78
C PRO A 354 -19.21 -30.29 5.38
N GLY A 355 -18.38 -30.94 4.56
CA GLY A 355 -18.61 -32.30 4.07
C GLY A 355 -17.72 -32.77 2.92
N VAL A 356 -17.20 -31.88 2.06
CA VAL A 356 -16.45 -32.29 0.86
C VAL A 356 -14.93 -32.21 1.06
N ARG A 357 -14.42 -32.98 2.02
CA ARG A 357 -13.03 -33.48 2.02
C ARG A 357 -13.05 -35.00 1.89
N GLY A 358 -13.35 -35.48 0.68
CA GLY A 358 -13.33 -36.90 0.34
C GLY A 358 -13.10 -37.13 -1.15
N LEU A 359 -12.26 -38.11 -1.48
CA LEU A 359 -11.99 -38.65 -2.83
C LEU A 359 -11.25 -37.69 -3.80
N GLY A 360 -9.93 -37.53 -3.60
CA GLY A 360 -9.09 -36.73 -4.50
C GLY A 360 -7.57 -36.92 -4.43
N ARG A 361 -7.05 -37.87 -3.65
CA ARG A 361 -5.65 -38.33 -3.72
C ARG A 361 -5.62 -39.85 -3.51
N PRO A 362 -5.02 -40.63 -4.42
CA PRO A 362 -4.68 -42.01 -4.08
C PRO A 362 -3.65 -41.99 -2.94
N ALA A 363 -3.81 -42.90 -1.98
CA ALA A 363 -2.79 -43.10 -0.97
C ALA A 363 -1.52 -43.65 -1.65
N THR A 364 -0.53 -42.80 -1.86
CA THR A 364 0.85 -43.25 -2.02
C THR A 364 1.23 -43.99 -0.74
N GLY A 365 1.68 -45.24 -0.88
CA GLY A 365 2.01 -46.12 0.23
C GLY A 365 3.11 -45.58 1.14
N PRO A 366 3.46 -46.32 2.22
CA PRO A 366 4.43 -45.86 3.21
C PRO A 366 5.79 -45.57 2.55
N THR A 367 6.16 -44.29 2.49
CA THR A 367 7.50 -43.85 2.12
C THR A 367 8.52 -44.46 3.08
N PRO A 368 9.61 -45.10 2.61
CA PRO A 368 10.62 -45.64 3.50
C PRO A 368 11.33 -44.51 4.26
N ALA A 369 11.62 -44.75 5.54
CA ALA A 369 12.35 -43.80 6.37
C ALA A 369 13.78 -43.61 5.84
N VAL A 370 14.11 -42.38 5.44
CA VAL A 370 15.48 -41.94 5.17
C VAL A 370 16.07 -41.44 6.49
N PRO A 371 17.28 -41.88 6.90
CA PRO A 371 17.86 -41.51 8.18
C PRO A 371 18.25 -40.02 8.22
N ALA A 372 18.28 -39.45 9.43
CA ALA A 372 18.70 -38.07 9.64
C ALA A 372 20.18 -37.85 9.26
N PRO A 373 20.54 -36.69 8.67
CA PRO A 373 21.94 -36.34 8.46
C PRO A 373 22.61 -36.00 9.79
N GLU A 374 23.65 -36.75 10.14
CA GLU A 374 24.55 -36.42 11.25
C GLU A 374 25.39 -35.17 10.93
N GLY A 375 25.64 -34.34 11.94
CA GLY A 375 26.84 -33.53 12.07
C GLY A 375 27.06 -32.38 11.07
N THR A 376 26.75 -31.15 11.50
CA THR A 376 27.57 -29.98 11.18
C THR A 376 28.19 -29.39 12.47
N PRO A 377 29.40 -28.82 12.42
CA PRO A 377 30.15 -28.51 13.64
C PRO A 377 29.60 -27.27 14.35
N ARG A 378 29.65 -27.28 15.69
CA ARG A 378 29.60 -26.03 16.47
C ARG A 378 30.79 -25.16 16.09
N VAL A 379 30.54 -23.91 15.77
CA VAL A 379 31.56 -22.86 15.76
C VAL A 379 31.59 -22.25 17.15
N ASP A 380 32.73 -22.31 17.82
CA ASP A 380 32.93 -21.66 19.11
C ASP A 380 32.87 -20.13 18.94
N THR A 381 31.86 -19.52 19.54
CA THR A 381 31.89 -18.08 19.84
C THR A 381 32.73 -17.88 21.09
N ALA A 382 33.97 -17.43 20.90
CA ALA A 382 34.88 -17.07 21.97
C ALA A 382 34.31 -15.94 22.85
N GLU A 383 34.73 -15.96 24.12
CA GLU A 383 34.30 -15.06 25.18
C GLU A 383 34.58 -13.58 24.83
N VAL A 384 33.57 -12.72 25.02
CA VAL A 384 33.81 -11.30 25.32
C VAL A 384 33.53 -11.14 26.81
N ARG A 385 34.60 -10.90 27.55
CA ARG A 385 34.65 -10.77 29.00
C ARG A 385 34.31 -9.33 29.38
N GLU A 386 33.12 -9.12 29.96
CA GLU A 386 32.83 -7.88 30.68
C GLU A 386 33.55 -7.93 32.03
N GLU A 387 34.43 -6.95 32.29
CA GLU A 387 35.08 -6.78 33.57
C GLU A 387 34.33 -5.70 34.38
N ASP A 388 33.59 -6.16 35.40
CA ASP A 388 33.22 -5.34 36.54
C ASP A 388 34.47 -5.09 37.37
N GLU A 389 34.89 -3.83 37.52
CA GLU A 389 35.76 -3.43 38.64
C GLU A 389 35.24 -2.13 39.27
N VAL A 390 34.84 -2.26 40.54
CA VAL A 390 34.33 -1.17 41.39
C VAL A 390 35.48 -0.70 42.28
N ASP A 391 35.86 0.57 42.17
CA ASP A 391 36.75 1.23 43.14
C ASP A 391 35.95 2.28 43.95
N PRO A 392 35.83 2.13 45.30
CA PRO A 392 35.09 3.05 46.14
C PRO A 392 35.97 4.09 46.88
N ASP A 393 35.39 5.28 47.07
CA ASP A 393 35.79 6.35 48.01
C ASP A 393 36.99 7.24 47.61
N VAL A 394 36.72 8.52 47.27
CA VAL A 394 37.24 9.69 48.01
C VAL A 394 36.30 10.91 47.85
N ARG A 395 35.59 11.26 48.93
CA ARG A 395 35.27 12.62 49.43
C ARG A 395 35.05 13.81 48.45
N GLY A 396 33.77 14.15 48.26
CA GLY A 396 33.14 15.42 48.70
C GLY A 396 33.64 16.80 48.21
N THR A 397 32.72 17.58 47.60
CA THR A 397 32.23 18.90 48.10
C THR A 397 31.15 19.50 47.17
N ALA A 398 30.12 20.11 47.76
CA ALA A 398 29.21 21.07 47.08
C ALA A 398 29.80 22.51 47.23
N PRO A 399 29.41 23.57 46.48
CA PRO A 399 28.02 24.06 46.29
C PRO A 399 27.73 24.42 44.80
N THR A 400 26.69 25.14 44.36
CA THR A 400 25.64 25.98 45.00
C THR A 400 24.36 25.96 44.14
N ALA A 401 23.20 26.31 44.73
CA ALA A 401 21.97 26.61 43.97
C ALA A 401 21.90 28.10 43.55
N VAL A 402 21.19 28.40 42.45
CA VAL A 402 20.84 29.77 42.02
C VAL A 402 19.32 29.96 42.12
N THR A 403 18.89 30.91 42.94
CA THR A 403 17.50 31.33 43.15
C THR A 403 17.04 32.33 42.06
N PRO A 404 15.75 32.36 41.67
CA PRO A 404 15.24 33.34 40.72
C PRO A 404 14.87 34.69 41.41
N PRO A 405 14.80 35.81 40.66
CA PRO A 405 14.37 37.09 41.21
C PRO A 405 12.84 37.25 41.20
N THR A 406 12.30 37.79 42.31
CA THR A 406 10.89 38.14 42.51
C THR A 406 10.55 39.52 41.93
N ALA A 407 9.26 39.78 41.67
CA ALA A 407 8.77 41.03 41.10
C ALA A 407 8.56 42.18 42.11
N GLY A 408 8.46 43.40 41.57
CA GLY A 408 8.05 44.65 42.25
C GLY A 408 9.08 45.78 42.04
N GLY A 409 8.70 47.01 41.65
CA GLY A 409 7.39 47.54 41.27
C GLY A 409 7.42 49.08 41.29
N ALA A 410 6.86 49.74 40.27
CA ALA A 410 6.56 51.17 40.20
C ALA A 410 5.53 51.41 39.08
#